data_AF-A0A3C0ITT5-F1
#
_entry.id   AF-A0A3C0ITT5-F1
#
_cell.length_a   1.000
_cell.length_b   1.000
_cell.length_c   1.000
_cell.angle_alpha   90.00
_cell.angle_beta   90.00
_cell.angle_gamma   90.00
#
_symmetry.space_group_name_H-M   'P 1'
#
loop_
_entity.id
_entity.type
_entity.pdbx_description
1 polymer ?
#
loop_
_entity_poly.entity_id
_entity_poly.type
_entity_poly.pdbx_seq_one_letter_code
_entity_poly.pdbx_strand_id
1 'polypeptide(L)'
;GMLTYNDVTPEVLAAHTILINTTPLGTYPNVHEVPLLPYEALTANHYLFDVVYNPNMTQFLARGEQVGATIKNGYDMLVLQAEENWRIWQSAPA
;
A
#
# COMPACT_ATOMS: atom_id res chain seq x y z
N GLY A 1 16.07 12.26 -4.12
CA GLY A 1 16.23 12.86 -2.78
C GLY A 1 15.32 12.15 -1.80
N MET A 2 15.41 12.46 -0.51
CA MET A 2 14.46 12.00 0.50
C MET A 2 13.35 13.05 0.65
N LEU A 3 12.09 12.62 0.62
CA LEU A 3 10.92 13.47 0.85
C LEU A 3 10.25 13.04 2.15
N THR A 4 9.73 14.00 2.89
CA THR A 4 8.82 13.78 4.03
C THR A 4 7.37 13.94 3.56
N TYR A 5 6.39 13.58 4.40
CA TYR A 5 4.98 13.76 4.05
C TYR A 5 4.60 15.21 3.71
N ASN A 6 5.22 16.19 4.38
CA ASN A 6 4.96 17.61 4.11
C ASN A 6 5.48 18.06 2.73
N ASP A 7 6.41 17.30 2.14
CA ASP A 7 6.97 17.59 0.82
C ASP A 7 6.13 16.96 -0.32
N VAL A 8 5.13 16.14 0.01
CA VAL A 8 4.27 15.47 -0.99
C VAL A 8 3.15 16.42 -1.41
N THR A 9 3.42 17.22 -2.43
CA THR A 9 2.41 18.09 -3.06
C THR A 9 1.59 17.33 -4.11
N PRO A 10 0.45 17.88 -4.58
CA PRO A 10 -0.30 17.33 -5.71
C PRO A 10 0.54 17.07 -6.97
N GLU A 11 1.52 17.93 -7.27
CA GLU A 11 2.42 17.77 -8.43
C GLU A 11 3.36 16.58 -8.26
N VAL A 12 3.87 16.37 -7.03
CA VAL A 12 4.68 15.19 -6.70
C VAL A 12 3.82 13.93 -6.84
N LEU A 13 2.60 13.94 -6.31
CA LEU A 13 1.69 12.80 -6.40
C LEU A 13 1.35 12.47 -7.86
N ALA A 14 1.02 13.48 -8.67
CA ALA A 14 0.71 13.31 -10.10
C ALA A 14 1.90 12.75 -10.91
N ALA A 15 3.13 13.07 -10.53
CA ALA A 15 4.34 12.52 -11.14
C ALA A 15 4.63 11.07 -10.71
N HIS A 16 4.03 10.59 -9.61
CA HIS A 16 4.27 9.27 -9.03
C HIS A 16 2.96 8.49 -8.89
N THR A 17 2.58 7.80 -9.95
CA THR A 17 1.28 7.12 -10.02
C THR A 17 1.21 5.84 -9.20
N ILE A 18 2.33 5.25 -8.77
CA ILE A 18 2.34 4.06 -7.91
C ILE A 18 2.66 4.49 -6.47
N LEU A 19 1.70 4.26 -5.58
CA LEU A 19 1.78 4.61 -4.16
C LEU A 19 1.78 3.33 -3.33
N ILE A 20 2.83 3.10 -2.55
CA ILE A 20 2.96 1.90 -1.72
C ILE A 20 2.98 2.32 -0.24
N ASN A 21 1.94 1.98 0.52
CA ASN A 21 1.97 2.12 1.98
C ASN A 21 2.71 0.93 2.58
N THR A 22 3.87 1.19 3.18
CA THR A 22 4.68 0.21 3.92
C THR A 22 4.71 0.50 5.42
N THR A 23 3.81 1.37 5.90
CA THR A 23 3.67 1.74 7.31
C THR A 23 2.57 0.91 7.97
N PRO A 24 2.50 0.86 9.32
CA PRO A 24 1.39 0.19 10.01
C PRO A 24 0.09 1.02 10.01
N LEU A 25 0.07 2.24 9.46
CA LEU A 25 -1.12 3.11 9.48
C LEU A 25 -2.28 2.42 8.77
N GLY A 26 -3.43 2.36 9.43
CA GLY A 26 -4.63 1.70 8.92
C GLY A 26 -4.75 0.23 9.29
N THR A 27 -3.75 -0.36 9.96
CA THR A 27 -3.84 -1.72 10.48
C THR A 27 -4.81 -1.81 11.67
N TYR A 28 -5.47 -2.96 11.86
CA TYR A 28 -6.25 -3.22 13.07
C TYR A 28 -5.34 -3.13 14.32
N PRO A 29 -5.78 -2.47 15.41
CA PRO A 29 -7.11 -1.87 15.63
C PRO A 29 -7.27 -0.43 15.14
N ASN A 30 -6.18 0.26 14.80
CA ASN A 30 -6.17 1.68 14.42
C ASN A 30 -6.54 1.90 12.94
N VAL A 31 -7.70 1.36 12.54
CA VAL A 31 -8.15 1.32 11.14
C VAL A 31 -8.49 2.70 10.54
N HIS A 32 -8.46 3.76 11.36
CA HIS A 32 -8.74 5.12 10.92
C HIS A 32 -7.50 5.96 10.60
N GLU A 33 -6.31 5.43 10.86
CA GLU A 33 -5.05 6.07 10.50
C GLU A 33 -4.75 5.88 9.01
N VAL A 34 -4.15 6.90 8.39
CA VAL A 34 -3.73 6.87 6.99
C VAL A 34 -2.44 7.65 6.79
N PRO A 35 -1.61 7.33 5.78
CA PRO A 35 -0.50 8.18 5.39
C PRO A 35 -0.97 9.61 5.07
N LEU A 36 -0.20 10.62 5.47
CA LEU A 36 -0.54 12.02 5.21
C LEU A 36 -0.21 12.37 3.75
N LEU A 37 -1.20 12.27 2.87
CA LEU A 37 -1.09 12.52 1.43
C LEU A 37 -2.20 13.48 0.97
N PRO A 38 -2.02 14.23 -0.12
CA PRO A 38 -3.08 15.05 -0.72
C PRO A 38 -4.03 14.15 -1.53
N TYR A 39 -4.92 13.43 -0.84
CA TYR A 39 -5.81 12.43 -1.45
C TYR A 39 -6.76 12.99 -2.50
N GLU A 40 -7.10 14.27 -2.40
CA GLU A 40 -7.88 15.02 -3.39
C GLU A 40 -7.19 15.13 -4.75
N ALA A 41 -5.87 14.91 -4.82
CA ALA A 41 -5.10 14.87 -6.06
C ALA A 41 -5.04 13.47 -6.68
N LEU A 42 -5.63 12.45 -6.03
CA LEU A 42 -5.72 11.11 -6.61
C LEU A 42 -6.63 11.11 -7.84
N THR A 43 -6.30 10.22 -8.77
CA THR A 43 -7.01 10.01 -10.03
C THR A 43 -6.99 8.53 -10.37
N ALA A 44 -7.81 8.13 -11.34
CA ALA A 44 -7.85 6.75 -11.84
C ALA A 44 -6.50 6.24 -12.41
N ASN A 45 -5.55 7.14 -12.71
CA ASN A 45 -4.21 6.76 -13.15
C ASN A 45 -3.31 6.23 -12.02
N HIS A 46 -3.72 6.40 -10.76
CA HIS A 46 -2.94 5.93 -9.62
C HIS A 46 -3.17 4.44 -9.35
N TYR A 47 -2.15 3.82 -8.77
CA TYR A 47 -2.16 2.46 -8.25
C TYR A 47 -1.77 2.52 -6.77
N LEU A 48 -2.68 2.15 -5.88
CA LEU A 48 -2.44 2.12 -4.44
C LEU A 48 -2.20 0.68 -3.99
N PHE A 49 -1.00 0.41 -3.48
CA PHE A 49 -0.66 -0.85 -2.84
C PHE A 49 -0.50 -0.63 -1.34
N ASP A 50 -1.15 -1.43 -0.53
CA ASP A 50 -0.99 -1.39 0.92
C ASP A 50 -0.44 -2.74 1.40
N VAL A 51 0.68 -2.76 2.12
CA VAL A 51 1.20 -4.01 2.70
C VAL A 51 0.30 -4.52 3.83
N VAL A 52 -0.57 -3.67 4.37
CA VAL A 52 -1.59 -4.07 5.35
C VAL A 52 -2.59 -5.02 4.69
N TYR A 53 -2.89 -6.12 5.39
CA TYR A 53 -3.89 -7.11 4.98
C TYR A 53 -5.03 -7.28 5.99
N ASN A 54 -4.92 -6.67 7.18
CA ASN A 54 -5.96 -6.65 8.20
C ASN A 54 -6.16 -5.22 8.75
N PRO A 55 -7.26 -4.53 8.38
CA PRO A 55 -8.39 -5.02 7.59
C PRO A 55 -8.03 -5.24 6.10
N ASN A 56 -8.87 -5.97 5.39
CA ASN A 56 -8.70 -6.24 3.96
C ASN A 56 -8.82 -4.97 3.08
N MET A 57 -9.56 -3.96 3.57
CA MET A 57 -9.71 -2.65 2.96
C MET A 57 -9.34 -1.57 3.99
N THR A 58 -8.17 -0.96 3.84
CA THR A 58 -7.75 0.20 4.65
C THR A 58 -8.38 1.49 4.10
N GLN A 59 -8.40 2.55 4.90
CA GLN A 59 -8.84 3.86 4.40
C GLN A 59 -7.95 4.40 3.28
N PHE A 60 -6.66 4.05 3.26
CA PHE A 60 -5.76 4.38 2.15
C PHE A 60 -6.28 3.78 0.84
N LEU A 61 -6.58 2.47 0.83
CA LEU A 61 -7.14 1.80 -0.35
C LEU A 61 -8.54 2.32 -0.72
N ALA A 62 -9.41 2.53 0.28
CA ALA A 62 -10.76 3.03 0.04
C ALA A 62 -10.77 4.41 -0.66
N ARG A 63 -9.83 5.31 -0.31
CA ARG A 63 -9.69 6.61 -0.97
C ARG A 63 -9.25 6.50 -2.43
N GLY A 64 -8.40 5.52 -2.75
CA GLY A 64 -8.05 5.20 -4.14
C GLY A 64 -9.23 4.65 -4.92
N GLU A 65 -9.96 3.69 -4.34
CA GLU A 65 -11.14 3.09 -4.97
C GLU A 65 -12.21 4.13 -5.31
N GLN A 66 -12.44 5.10 -4.42
CA GLN A 66 -13.39 6.20 -4.62
C GLN A 66 -13.13 7.05 -5.87
N VAL A 67 -11.87 7.17 -6.30
CA VAL A 67 -11.48 7.92 -7.51
C VAL A 67 -11.25 7.02 -8.73
N GLY A 68 -11.57 5.73 -8.61
CA GLY A 68 -11.36 4.74 -9.67
C GLY A 68 -9.91 4.32 -9.86
N ALA A 69 -9.04 4.55 -8.87
CA ALA A 69 -7.67 4.06 -8.90
C ALA A 69 -7.64 2.53 -8.77
N THR A 70 -6.59 1.91 -9.30
CA THR A 70 -6.39 0.47 -9.05
C THR A 70 -5.84 0.28 -7.63
N ILE A 71 -6.34 -0.72 -6.92
CA ILE A 71 -5.95 -0.96 -5.53
C ILE A 71 -5.50 -2.41 -5.30
N LYS A 72 -4.60 -2.62 -4.34
CA LYS A 72 -4.19 -3.96 -3.90
C LYS A 72 -3.75 -3.95 -2.43
N ASN A 73 -4.22 -4.92 -1.66
CA ASN A 73 -3.79 -5.12 -0.27
C ASN A 73 -2.64 -6.13 -0.17
N GLY A 74 -2.11 -6.29 1.04
CA GLY A 74 -0.92 -7.09 1.30
C GLY A 74 -1.17 -8.60 1.44
N TYR A 75 -2.40 -9.09 1.25
CA TYR A 75 -2.71 -10.49 1.51
C TYR A 75 -1.94 -11.43 0.57
N ASP A 76 -1.88 -11.12 -0.71
CA ASP A 76 -1.11 -11.92 -1.66
C ASP A 76 0.38 -11.89 -1.32
N MET A 77 0.91 -10.73 -0.89
CA MET A 77 2.29 -10.63 -0.42
C MET A 77 2.53 -11.57 0.77
N LEU A 78 1.59 -11.66 1.71
CA LEU A 78 1.65 -12.60 2.84
C LEU A 78 1.69 -14.06 2.41
N VAL A 79 0.89 -14.44 1.42
CA VAL A 79 0.85 -15.82 0.91
C VAL A 79 2.13 -16.13 0.12
N LEU A 80 2.48 -15.28 -0.84
CA LEU A 80 3.63 -15.48 -1.73
C LEU A 80 4.94 -15.56 -0.95
N GLN A 81 5.13 -14.72 0.09
CA GLN A 81 6.33 -14.82 0.92
C GLN A 81 6.38 -16.13 1.72
N ALA A 82 5.25 -16.67 2.15
CA ALA A 82 5.20 -17.95 2.85
C ALA A 82 5.51 -19.12 1.90
N GLU A 83 4.96 -19.09 0.68
CA GLU A 83 5.24 -20.08 -0.36
C GLU A 83 6.71 -20.08 -0.77
N GLU A 84 7.32 -18.91 -0.93
CA GLU A 84 8.73 -18.81 -1.29
C GLU A 84 9.65 -19.33 -0.17
N ASN A 85 9.34 -18.99 1.10
CA ASN A 85 10.06 -19.55 2.24
C ASN A 85 9.95 -21.08 2.28
N TRP A 86 8.76 -21.63 2.03
CA TRP A 86 8.54 -23.07 1.97
C TRP A 86 9.34 -23.74 0.85
N ARG A 87 9.45 -23.09 -0.31
CA ARG A 87 10.28 -23.57 -1.44
C ARG A 87 11.77 -23.58 -1.08
N ILE A 88 12.25 -22.54 -0.40
CA ILE A 88 13.64 -22.45 0.06
C ILE A 88 13.95 -23.58 1.04
N TRP A 89 13.10 -23.82 2.04
CA TRP A 89 13.31 -24.88 3.03
C TRP A 89 13.34 -26.29 2.42
N GLN A 90 12.50 -26.58 1.44
CA GLN A 90 12.51 -27.88 0.77
C GLN A 90 13.69 -28.09 -0.20
N SER A 91 14.30 -27.00 -0.68
CA SER A 91 15.44 -27.09 -1.61
C SER A 91 16.80 -27.02 -0.93
N ALA A 92 16.83 -26.73 0.38
CA ALA A 92 18.05 -26.78 1.17
C ALA A 92 18.50 -28.25 1.37
N PRO A 93 19.79 -28.58 1.11
CA PRO A 93 20.32 -29.89 1.48
C PRO A 93 20.23 -30.08 3.00
N ALA A 94 20.00 -31.33 3.42
CA ALA A 94 19.92 -31.74 4.82
C ALA A 94 21.22 -31.51 5.59
#